data_AF-A0A9P0GBB6-F1
#
_entry.id   AF-A0A9P0GBB6-F1
#
_cell.length_a   1.000
_cell.length_b   1.000
_cell.length_c   1.000
_cell.angle_alpha   90.00
_cell.angle_beta   90.00
_cell.angle_gamma   90.00
#
_symmetry.space_group_name_H-M   'P 1'
#
loop_
_entity.id
_entity.type
_entity.pdbx_description
1 polymer ?
#
loop_
_entity_poly.entity_id
_entity_poly.type
_entity_poly.pdbx_seq_one_letter_code
_entity_poly.pdbx_strand_id
1 'polypeptide(L)'
;MEMWLSRARQFALSEVEVIASTIDLEDIRSYRHCLRSNATLASSSLSYPRVVVDFSLSLEHDATFPTAVPIDWHFLEPEEEIAQGPACWLWDYLRRSGQGGFFLPLSGGVDSSSTAVIVYSMCNLVLESIHQGGDQKVLSDLRRILASPEYTPKNAQELCNKILFTCYMASENSSKETRTRADILAGSLCSTHTNIIIDKAVTACIEIFTTATTLIPKFSSNGGCARQNLALQNIQARIRMVLSYLFAQLMLWTRGRPGGLLVLGSANVDESLRGYLTKYDCSSADINPIGGISKTDLRRFMNYAKTKFNLPILNDIIAAPPTAELEPLKQGALAQTDEEDMGMTYEELSQYGRLRKIECCGPYSMYCKLVQTWSSKYTSKQVAEKVKHFFRCYAINRHKMTVVTPSYHAESYSPEDNRFDLRPFLYRANWSWQFRAIDKQVEYIASVKRSGSVENSFSSRTKNSDASSRLRAGVAV
;
A
#
# COMPACT_ATOMS: atom_id res chain seq x y z
N MET A 1 -19.90 25.32 -11.85
CA MET A 1 -19.82 24.78 -10.48
C MET A 1 -20.53 23.46 -10.52
N GLU A 2 -19.84 22.36 -10.25
CA GLU A 2 -20.52 21.05 -10.16
C GLU A 2 -21.40 21.08 -8.92
N MET A 3 -22.71 20.87 -9.09
CA MET A 3 -23.69 20.83 -8.01
C MET A 3 -24.06 19.37 -7.74
N TRP A 4 -23.87 18.93 -6.50
CA TRP A 4 -24.23 17.58 -6.05
C TRP A 4 -25.59 17.65 -5.34
N LEU A 5 -26.48 16.67 -5.54
CA LEU A 5 -27.82 16.66 -4.92
C LEU A 5 -28.00 15.60 -3.84
N SER A 6 -27.31 14.46 -3.96
CA SER A 6 -27.33 13.38 -2.98
C SER A 6 -26.04 12.58 -3.01
N ARG A 7 -25.71 11.92 -1.89
CA ARG A 7 -24.49 11.14 -1.70
C ARG A 7 -24.80 9.77 -1.10
N ALA A 8 -24.17 8.74 -1.65
CA ALA A 8 -23.97 7.45 -0.98
C ALA A 8 -22.61 7.43 -0.26
N ARG A 9 -22.49 6.64 0.80
CA ARG A 9 -21.21 6.46 1.49
C ARG A 9 -20.26 5.69 0.58
N GLN A 10 -19.01 6.16 0.50
CA GLN A 10 -17.98 5.51 -0.30
C GLN A 10 -17.60 4.15 0.30
N PHE A 11 -17.59 4.05 1.62
CA PHE A 11 -17.32 2.84 2.37
C PHE A 11 -18.40 2.65 3.44
N ALA A 12 -19.13 1.55 3.38
CA ALA A 12 -20.19 1.22 4.33
C ALA A 12 -20.29 -0.30 4.51
N LEU A 13 -20.75 -0.74 5.68
CA LEU A 13 -21.02 -2.15 5.95
C LEU A 13 -22.44 -2.58 5.54
N SER A 14 -23.32 -1.60 5.30
CA SER A 14 -24.69 -1.84 4.84
C SER A 14 -24.67 -2.49 3.46
N GLU A 15 -25.42 -3.58 3.29
CA GLU A 15 -25.48 -4.29 2.01
C GLU A 15 -26.25 -3.52 0.93
N VAL A 16 -27.17 -2.65 1.33
CA VAL A 16 -27.98 -1.83 0.42
C VAL A 16 -28.03 -0.40 0.95
N GLU A 17 -27.69 0.56 0.09
CA GLU A 17 -27.86 1.99 0.33
C GLU A 17 -28.65 2.58 -0.84
N VAL A 18 -29.76 3.26 -0.54
CA VAL A 18 -30.63 3.87 -1.55
C VAL A 18 -30.54 5.38 -1.40
N ILE A 19 -30.15 6.05 -2.49
CA ILE A 19 -30.15 7.50 -2.59
C ILE A 19 -31.23 7.96 -3.54
N ALA A 20 -31.97 8.98 -3.15
CA ALA A 20 -33.02 9.60 -3.95
C ALA A 20 -32.87 11.12 -3.88
N SER A 21 -33.20 11.79 -4.98
CA SER A 21 -33.27 13.25 -5.07
C SER A 21 -34.50 13.63 -5.87
N THR A 22 -35.30 14.55 -5.33
CA THR A 22 -36.43 15.15 -6.05
C THR A 22 -35.90 16.31 -6.89
N ILE A 23 -36.11 16.30 -8.19
CA ILE A 23 -35.57 17.29 -9.13
C ILE A 23 -36.72 17.88 -9.94
N ASP A 24 -36.75 19.20 -10.06
CA ASP A 24 -37.67 19.88 -10.97
C ASP A 24 -37.14 19.79 -12.41
N LEU A 25 -37.94 19.22 -13.32
CA LEU A 25 -37.59 19.11 -14.73
C LEU A 25 -37.58 20.46 -15.44
N GLU A 26 -38.28 21.48 -14.91
CA GLU A 26 -38.27 22.84 -15.45
C GLU A 26 -36.94 23.56 -15.23
N ASP A 27 -36.21 23.23 -14.16
CA ASP A 27 -34.85 23.76 -13.95
C ASP A 27 -33.91 23.32 -15.08
N ILE A 28 -34.03 22.07 -15.54
CA ILE A 28 -33.23 21.54 -16.65
C ILE A 28 -33.60 22.23 -17.97
N ARG A 29 -34.90 22.42 -18.23
CA ARG A 29 -35.41 23.10 -19.44
C ARG A 29 -34.93 24.56 -19.49
N SER A 30 -35.07 25.27 -18.37
CA SER A 30 -34.66 26.66 -18.22
C SER A 30 -33.14 26.83 -18.33
N TYR A 31 -32.36 25.97 -17.66
CA TYR A 31 -30.90 25.97 -17.75
C TYR A 31 -30.40 25.78 -19.19
N ARG A 32 -30.98 24.83 -19.93
CA ARG A 32 -30.62 24.61 -21.35
C ARG A 32 -30.99 25.79 -22.23
N HIS A 33 -32.13 26.43 -21.98
CA HIS A 33 -32.53 27.63 -22.72
C HIS A 33 -31.54 28.79 -22.53
N CYS A 34 -30.98 28.95 -21.33
CA CYS A 34 -29.96 29.95 -21.04
C CYS A 34 -28.63 29.73 -21.80
N LEU A 35 -28.33 28.50 -22.24
CA LEU A 35 -27.06 28.14 -22.88
C LEU A 35 -27.22 27.94 -24.41
N ARG A 36 -27.22 29.05 -25.17
CA ARG A 36 -27.45 29.03 -26.64
C ARG A 36 -26.42 28.26 -27.46
N SER A 37 -25.19 28.09 -26.98
CA SER A 37 -24.11 27.39 -27.71
C SER A 37 -24.34 25.89 -27.90
N ASN A 38 -25.20 25.26 -27.10
CA ASN A 38 -25.48 23.81 -27.18
C ASN A 38 -26.49 23.45 -28.29
N ALA A 39 -27.25 24.40 -28.82
CA ALA A 39 -28.27 24.15 -29.84
C ALA A 39 -27.65 23.85 -31.21
N THR A 40 -26.54 24.49 -31.56
CA THR A 40 -25.91 24.37 -32.89
C THR A 40 -25.31 22.98 -33.11
N LEU A 41 -24.56 22.45 -32.14
CA LEU A 41 -23.97 21.11 -32.21
C LEU A 41 -25.04 20.00 -32.14
N ALA A 42 -26.12 20.23 -31.38
CA ALA A 42 -27.23 19.29 -31.29
C ALA A 42 -28.05 19.20 -32.60
N SER A 43 -28.10 20.26 -33.41
CA SER A 43 -28.83 20.25 -34.68
C SER A 43 -28.23 19.34 -35.75
N SER A 44 -26.93 19.04 -35.65
CA SER A 44 -26.21 18.15 -36.55
C SER A 44 -26.16 16.68 -36.09
N SER A 45 -26.68 16.36 -34.90
CA SER A 45 -26.65 14.98 -34.39
C SER A 45 -27.80 14.14 -34.94
N LEU A 46 -27.53 12.86 -35.18
CA LEU A 46 -28.57 11.90 -35.54
C LEU A 46 -29.54 11.73 -34.37
N SER A 47 -30.83 11.63 -34.68
CA SER A 47 -31.86 11.38 -33.66
C SER A 47 -31.66 10.02 -33.01
N TYR A 48 -31.73 9.96 -31.68
CA TYR A 48 -31.82 8.69 -30.97
C TYR A 48 -33.18 8.00 -31.23
N PRO A 49 -33.23 6.65 -31.31
CA PRO A 49 -34.48 5.92 -31.29
C PRO A 49 -35.32 6.26 -30.05
N ARG A 50 -36.62 6.52 -30.23
CA ARG A 50 -37.53 6.87 -29.14
C ARG A 50 -38.53 5.73 -28.92
N VAL A 51 -38.56 5.19 -27.72
CA VAL A 51 -39.57 4.23 -27.27
C VAL A 51 -40.64 5.02 -26.52
N VAL A 52 -41.87 5.01 -27.01
CA VAL A 52 -43.00 5.65 -26.34
C VAL A 52 -43.52 4.71 -25.27
N VAL A 53 -43.64 5.22 -24.04
CA VAL A 53 -44.10 4.47 -22.87
C VAL A 53 -45.31 5.18 -22.29
N ASP A 54 -46.36 4.42 -21.98
CA ASP A 54 -47.56 4.92 -21.31
C ASP A 54 -47.32 4.99 -19.79
N PHE A 55 -46.50 5.96 -19.38
CA PHE A 55 -46.07 6.16 -18.00
C PHE A 55 -45.70 7.63 -17.76
N SER A 56 -46.08 8.17 -16.60
CA SER A 56 -45.66 9.51 -16.17
C SER A 56 -44.62 9.40 -15.05
N LEU A 57 -43.48 10.08 -15.24
CA LEU A 57 -42.42 10.17 -14.23
C LEU A 57 -42.78 11.09 -13.05
N SER A 58 -43.72 12.01 -13.26
CA SER A 58 -44.18 12.98 -12.27
C SER A 58 -45.71 13.08 -12.30
N LEU A 59 -46.34 13.11 -11.12
CA LEU A 59 -47.78 13.27 -10.94
C LEU A 59 -48.09 14.67 -10.40
N GLU A 60 -49.33 15.14 -10.53
CA GLU A 60 -49.71 16.51 -10.13
C GLU A 60 -49.46 16.81 -8.64
N HIS A 61 -49.55 15.81 -7.77
CA HIS A 61 -49.27 15.97 -6.35
C HIS A 61 -47.78 16.14 -6.02
N ASP A 62 -46.89 15.80 -6.96
CA ASP A 62 -45.44 15.90 -6.78
C ASP A 62 -44.97 17.36 -6.65
N ALA A 63 -45.78 18.32 -7.12
CA ALA A 63 -45.54 19.75 -6.96
C ALA A 63 -45.44 20.19 -5.47
N THR A 64 -45.87 19.34 -4.54
CA THR A 64 -45.77 19.59 -3.10
C THR A 64 -44.49 19.04 -2.46
N PHE A 65 -43.71 18.23 -3.18
CA PHE A 65 -42.47 17.68 -2.65
C PHE A 65 -41.35 18.74 -2.64
N PRO A 66 -40.53 18.79 -1.59
CA PRO A 66 -39.37 19.67 -1.58
C PRO A 66 -38.35 19.20 -2.62
N THR A 67 -37.88 20.13 -3.44
CA THR A 67 -36.77 19.91 -4.38
C THR A 67 -35.46 19.74 -3.63
N ALA A 68 -34.60 18.85 -4.13
CA ALA A 68 -33.27 18.62 -3.57
C ALA A 68 -32.43 19.91 -3.66
N VAL A 69 -31.82 20.29 -2.55
CA VAL A 69 -30.92 21.45 -2.47
C VAL A 69 -29.48 20.98 -2.72
N PRO A 70 -28.64 21.76 -3.43
CA PRO A 70 -27.25 21.41 -3.64
C PRO A 70 -26.49 21.21 -2.33
N ILE A 71 -25.66 20.19 -2.28
CA ILE A 71 -24.79 19.87 -1.14
C ILE A 71 -23.33 20.14 -1.47
N ASP A 72 -22.59 20.61 -0.47
CA ASP A 72 -21.13 20.73 -0.54
C ASP A 72 -20.48 19.37 -0.33
N TRP A 73 -19.70 18.94 -1.32
CA TRP A 73 -19.05 17.66 -1.29
C TRP A 73 -17.66 17.72 -0.65
N HIS A 74 -17.51 16.99 0.45
CA HIS A 74 -16.22 16.76 1.11
C HIS A 74 -15.72 15.36 0.74
N PHE A 75 -14.65 15.29 -0.06
CA PHE A 75 -13.96 14.05 -0.36
C PHE A 75 -13.23 13.55 0.89
N LEU A 76 -13.11 12.23 1.01
CA LEU A 76 -12.29 11.65 2.07
C LEU A 76 -10.83 11.97 1.77
N GLU A 77 -10.10 12.38 2.81
CA GLU A 77 -8.64 12.49 2.69
C GLU A 77 -8.02 11.08 2.55
N PRO A 78 -6.83 10.94 1.94
CA PRO A 78 -6.20 9.64 1.72
C PRO A 78 -6.10 8.76 2.99
N GLU A 79 -5.82 9.37 4.13
CA GLU A 79 -5.73 8.70 5.42
C GLU A 79 -7.08 8.15 5.89
N GLU A 80 -8.18 8.84 5.57
CA GLU A 80 -9.54 8.42 5.87
C GLU A 80 -10.01 7.28 4.95
N GLU A 81 -9.63 7.34 3.67
CA GLU A 81 -9.86 6.23 2.73
C GLU A 81 -9.12 4.97 3.18
N ILE A 82 -7.88 5.11 3.65
CA ILE A 82 -7.11 3.98 4.22
C ILE A 82 -7.75 3.46 5.51
N ALA A 83 -8.31 4.33 6.34
CA ALA A 83 -9.00 3.91 7.56
C ALA A 83 -10.29 3.12 7.26
N GLN A 84 -11.00 3.44 6.18
CA GLN A 84 -12.33 2.89 5.90
C GLN A 84 -12.33 1.77 4.85
N GLY A 85 -11.66 1.95 3.71
CA GLY A 85 -11.72 1.00 2.59
C GLY A 85 -11.18 -0.39 2.92
N PRO A 86 -9.90 -0.53 3.32
CA PRO A 86 -9.33 -1.79 3.80
C PRO A 86 -10.11 -2.39 4.98
N ALA A 87 -10.69 -1.57 5.86
CA ALA A 87 -11.48 -2.02 6.99
C ALA A 87 -12.80 -2.69 6.56
N CYS A 88 -13.57 -2.04 5.67
CA CYS A 88 -14.77 -2.63 5.06
C CYS A 88 -14.43 -3.90 4.27
N TRP A 89 -13.30 -3.91 3.57
CA TRP A 89 -12.82 -5.09 2.84
C TRP A 89 -12.52 -6.27 3.76
N LEU A 90 -11.84 -6.04 4.89
CA LEU A 90 -11.59 -7.07 5.90
C LEU A 90 -12.89 -7.61 6.52
N TRP A 91 -13.88 -6.74 6.76
CA TRP A 91 -15.19 -7.16 7.27
C TRP A 91 -15.88 -8.13 6.31
N ASP A 92 -15.93 -7.79 5.02
CA ASP A 92 -16.51 -8.64 4.00
C ASP A 92 -15.75 -9.96 3.85
N TYR A 93 -14.41 -9.93 3.88
CA TYR A 93 -13.59 -11.14 3.87
C TYR A 93 -13.88 -12.04 5.07
N LEU A 94 -13.93 -11.47 6.27
CA LEU A 94 -14.16 -12.23 7.50
C LEU A 94 -15.55 -12.87 7.51
N ARG A 95 -16.61 -12.08 7.29
CA ARG A 95 -17.98 -12.58 7.37
C ARG A 95 -18.29 -13.61 6.29
N ARG A 96 -17.69 -13.50 5.10
CA ARG A 96 -17.95 -14.41 3.97
C ARG A 96 -17.05 -15.63 3.94
N SER A 97 -15.84 -15.56 4.49
CA SER A 97 -14.91 -16.71 4.54
C SER A 97 -15.30 -17.80 5.53
N GLY A 98 -16.16 -17.48 6.51
CA GLY A 98 -16.53 -18.40 7.60
C GLY A 98 -15.46 -18.54 8.69
N GLN A 99 -14.43 -17.70 8.68
CA GLN A 99 -13.38 -17.71 9.70
C GLN A 99 -13.79 -16.99 10.98
N GLY A 100 -13.13 -17.32 12.09
CA GLY A 100 -13.42 -16.77 13.42
C GLY A 100 -12.63 -15.50 13.77
N GLY A 101 -11.78 -15.00 12.89
CA GLY A 101 -11.03 -13.78 13.12
C GLY A 101 -9.76 -13.73 12.31
N PHE A 102 -8.79 -12.96 12.83
CA PHE A 102 -7.52 -12.68 12.21
C PHE A 102 -6.37 -13.04 13.12
N PHE A 103 -5.30 -13.57 12.53
CA PHE A 103 -4.00 -13.71 13.15
C PHE A 103 -3.01 -12.76 12.48
N LEU A 104 -2.32 -11.93 13.28
CA LEU A 104 -1.39 -10.93 12.79
C LEU A 104 -0.02 -11.07 13.48
N PRO A 105 1.04 -11.41 12.72
CA PRO A 105 2.42 -11.24 13.16
C PRO A 105 2.70 -9.75 13.42
N LEU A 106 2.75 -9.35 14.69
CA LEU A 106 2.93 -7.95 15.07
C LEU A 106 4.40 -7.72 15.42
N SER A 107 5.11 -6.90 14.63
CA SER A 107 6.56 -6.67 14.81
C SER A 107 6.90 -5.41 15.62
N GLY A 108 5.92 -4.56 15.92
CA GLY A 108 6.16 -3.23 16.51
C GLY A 108 6.73 -2.20 15.53
N GLY A 109 6.77 -2.52 14.22
CA GLY A 109 7.05 -1.60 13.13
C GLY A 109 5.78 -0.98 12.52
N VAL A 110 5.95 0.00 11.63
CA VAL A 110 4.85 0.77 11.02
C VAL A 110 3.84 -0.11 10.29
N ASP A 111 4.31 -1.08 9.51
CA ASP A 111 3.44 -1.83 8.59
C ASP A 111 2.49 -2.78 9.32
N SER A 112 3.02 -3.66 10.17
CA SER A 112 2.17 -4.55 10.98
C SER A 112 1.26 -3.77 11.93
N SER A 113 1.72 -2.61 12.42
CA SER A 113 0.90 -1.75 13.27
C SER A 113 -0.24 -1.11 12.47
N SER A 114 0.00 -0.71 11.22
CA SER A 114 -1.03 -0.19 10.31
C SER A 114 -2.11 -1.25 10.06
N THR A 115 -1.70 -2.50 9.79
CA THR A 115 -2.63 -3.63 9.66
C THR A 115 -3.48 -3.84 10.92
N ALA A 116 -2.87 -3.79 12.11
CA ALA A 116 -3.59 -3.91 13.38
C ALA A 116 -4.62 -2.78 13.58
N VAL A 117 -4.22 -1.54 13.25
CA VAL A 117 -5.08 -0.36 13.35
C VAL A 117 -6.23 -0.43 12.33
N ILE A 118 -6.02 -0.97 11.14
CA ILE A 118 -7.10 -1.19 10.15
C ILE A 118 -8.14 -2.19 10.69
N VAL A 119 -7.70 -3.29 11.34
CA VAL A 119 -8.63 -4.22 12.01
C VAL A 119 -9.39 -3.52 13.14
N TYR A 120 -8.73 -2.62 13.87
CA TYR A 120 -9.41 -1.81 14.89
C TYR A 120 -10.40 -0.81 14.30
N SER A 121 -10.08 -0.17 13.18
CA SER A 121 -11.01 0.67 12.42
C SER A 121 -12.24 -0.12 11.98
N MET A 122 -12.04 -1.35 11.48
CA MET A 122 -13.14 -2.28 11.17
C MET A 122 -14.02 -2.55 12.39
N CYS A 123 -13.45 -2.76 13.58
CA CYS A 123 -14.23 -2.93 14.81
C CYS A 123 -15.11 -1.70 15.12
N ASN A 124 -14.57 -0.49 14.92
CA ASN A 124 -15.32 0.75 15.12
C ASN A 124 -16.48 0.87 14.12
N LEU A 125 -16.24 0.57 12.83
CA LEU A 125 -17.28 0.60 11.80
C LEU A 125 -18.40 -0.42 12.08
N VAL A 126 -18.05 -1.62 12.57
CA VAL A 126 -19.04 -2.64 12.96
C VAL A 126 -19.92 -2.13 14.10
N LEU A 127 -19.32 -1.50 15.11
CA LEU A 127 -20.05 -0.91 16.23
C LEU A 127 -20.96 0.24 15.81
N GLU A 128 -20.45 1.15 14.98
CA GLU A 128 -21.22 2.24 14.43
C GLU A 128 -22.44 1.73 13.66
N SER A 129 -22.24 0.71 12.82
CA SER A 129 -23.32 0.08 12.05
C SER A 129 -24.38 -0.60 12.95
N ILE A 130 -23.97 -1.20 14.06
CA ILE A 130 -24.89 -1.86 15.01
C ILE A 130 -25.65 -0.83 15.85
N HIS A 131 -24.95 0.13 16.46
CA HIS A 131 -25.55 1.08 17.41
C HIS A 131 -26.29 2.24 16.74
N GLN A 132 -25.73 2.80 15.66
CA GLN A 132 -26.32 3.96 14.99
C GLN A 132 -27.17 3.54 13.80
N GLY A 133 -26.74 2.53 13.05
CA GLY A 133 -27.45 2.03 11.87
C GLY A 133 -28.58 1.04 12.18
N GLY A 134 -28.59 0.43 13.37
CA GLY A 134 -29.56 -0.62 13.72
C GLY A 134 -29.46 -1.87 12.83
N ASP A 135 -28.32 -2.08 12.16
CA ASP A 135 -28.15 -3.12 11.14
C ASP A 135 -28.13 -4.52 11.79
N GLN A 136 -29.28 -5.20 11.72
CA GLN A 136 -29.45 -6.55 12.24
C GLN A 136 -28.61 -7.59 11.50
N LYS A 137 -28.26 -7.34 10.23
CA LYS A 137 -27.45 -8.25 9.42
C LYS A 137 -26.01 -8.25 9.90
N VAL A 138 -25.45 -7.06 10.16
CA VAL A 138 -24.10 -6.92 10.72
C VAL A 138 -24.00 -7.59 12.09
N LEU A 139 -25.00 -7.39 12.97
CA LEU A 139 -25.04 -8.05 14.28
C LEU A 139 -25.15 -9.58 14.18
N SER A 140 -26.01 -10.08 13.27
CA SER A 140 -26.16 -11.51 13.00
C SER A 140 -24.87 -12.15 12.48
N ASP A 141 -24.20 -11.49 11.53
CA ASP A 141 -22.92 -11.95 10.99
C ASP A 141 -21.83 -11.96 12.07
N LEU A 142 -21.79 -10.94 12.93
CA LEU A 142 -20.86 -10.89 14.06
C LEU A 142 -21.07 -12.04 15.04
N ARG A 143 -22.32 -12.30 15.44
CA ARG A 143 -22.68 -13.41 16.34
C ARG A 143 -22.29 -14.77 15.76
N ARG A 144 -22.47 -14.94 14.44
CA ARG A 144 -22.04 -16.14 13.71
C ARG A 144 -20.52 -16.28 13.70
N ILE A 145 -19.78 -15.23 13.34
CA ILE A 145 -18.30 -15.22 13.38
C ILE A 145 -17.84 -15.65 14.77
N LEU A 146 -18.41 -15.06 15.82
CA LEU A 146 -18.05 -15.29 17.22
C LEU A 146 -18.56 -16.62 17.80
N ALA A 147 -19.39 -17.37 17.07
CA ALA A 147 -20.11 -18.53 17.58
C ALA A 147 -20.81 -18.23 18.93
N SER A 148 -21.36 -17.02 19.06
CA SER A 148 -21.94 -16.50 20.31
C SER A 148 -23.27 -15.80 20.00
N PRO A 149 -24.41 -16.52 20.04
CA PRO A 149 -25.72 -16.01 19.61
C PRO A 149 -26.22 -14.79 20.40
N GLU A 150 -25.89 -14.70 21.68
CA GLU A 150 -26.32 -13.61 22.57
C GLU A 150 -25.35 -12.42 22.60
N TYR A 151 -24.24 -12.50 21.84
CA TYR A 151 -23.21 -11.48 21.90
C TYR A 151 -23.68 -10.16 21.28
N THR A 152 -23.40 -9.06 21.96
CA THR A 152 -23.57 -7.70 21.45
C THR A 152 -22.36 -6.88 21.87
N PRO A 153 -21.60 -6.30 20.93
CA PRO A 153 -20.35 -5.62 21.25
C PRO A 153 -20.63 -4.29 21.96
N LYS A 154 -19.95 -4.03 23.09
CA LYS A 154 -20.13 -2.77 23.84
C LYS A 154 -19.21 -1.66 23.32
N ASN A 155 -17.97 -2.02 22.98
CA ASN A 155 -16.94 -1.09 22.50
C ASN A 155 -15.96 -1.81 21.56
N ALA A 156 -15.14 -1.03 20.85
CA ALA A 156 -14.28 -1.52 19.78
C ALA A 156 -13.16 -2.41 20.33
N GLN A 157 -12.67 -2.10 21.53
CA GLN A 157 -11.64 -2.87 22.22
C GLN A 157 -12.13 -4.29 22.55
N GLU A 158 -13.35 -4.44 23.05
CA GLU A 158 -13.94 -5.75 23.38
C GLU A 158 -14.13 -6.60 22.13
N LEU A 159 -14.62 -5.99 21.04
CA LEU A 159 -14.76 -6.67 19.76
C LEU A 159 -13.39 -7.09 19.21
N CYS A 160 -12.42 -6.17 19.21
CA CYS A 160 -11.05 -6.40 18.77
C CYS A 160 -10.41 -7.58 19.53
N ASN A 161 -10.63 -7.68 20.85
CA ASN A 161 -10.13 -8.79 21.66
C ASN A 161 -10.57 -10.18 21.16
N LYS A 162 -11.80 -10.26 20.66
CA LYS A 162 -12.40 -11.52 20.21
C LYS A 162 -12.04 -11.88 18.77
N ILE A 163 -11.66 -10.90 17.94
CA ILE A 163 -11.42 -11.13 16.50
C ILE A 163 -9.97 -10.97 16.08
N LEU A 164 -9.15 -10.23 16.82
CA LEU A 164 -7.75 -9.98 16.47
C LEU A 164 -6.81 -10.68 17.46
N PHE A 165 -6.02 -11.61 16.92
CA PHE A 165 -4.96 -12.30 17.61
C PHE A 165 -3.64 -11.79 17.08
N THR A 166 -2.82 -11.20 17.94
CA THR A 166 -1.52 -10.65 17.58
C THR A 166 -0.41 -11.47 18.21
N CYS A 167 0.69 -11.67 17.49
CA CYS A 167 1.85 -12.37 18.03
C CYS A 167 3.16 -11.65 17.71
N TYR A 168 3.91 -11.31 18.75
CA TYR A 168 5.29 -10.86 18.63
C TYR A 168 6.23 -12.07 18.71
N MET A 169 7.04 -12.26 17.67
CA MET A 169 7.91 -13.44 17.49
C MET A 169 9.38 -13.02 17.54
N ALA A 170 9.90 -12.93 18.76
CA ALA A 170 11.26 -12.48 19.04
C ALA A 170 12.30 -13.52 18.62
N SER A 171 13.46 -13.03 18.19
CA SER A 171 14.73 -13.79 18.10
C SER A 171 15.73 -13.22 19.10
N GLU A 172 16.88 -13.89 19.25
CA GLU A 172 18.01 -13.41 20.07
C GLU A 172 18.47 -11.98 19.72
N ASN A 173 18.23 -11.56 18.47
CA ASN A 173 18.61 -10.24 17.94
C ASN A 173 17.52 -9.17 18.15
N SER A 174 16.33 -9.54 18.64
CA SER A 174 15.22 -8.61 18.79
C SER A 174 15.44 -7.66 19.97
N SER A 175 15.17 -6.38 19.75
CA SER A 175 15.31 -5.35 20.78
C SER A 175 14.14 -5.40 21.78
N LYS A 176 14.35 -4.77 22.95
CA LYS A 176 13.27 -4.63 23.94
C LYS A 176 12.24 -3.61 23.45
N GLU A 177 12.69 -2.63 22.68
CA GLU A 177 11.92 -1.50 22.20
C GLU A 177 10.86 -1.92 21.18
N THR A 178 11.21 -2.76 20.20
CA THR A 178 10.25 -3.32 19.22
C THR A 178 9.15 -4.14 19.92
N ARG A 179 9.56 -4.99 20.86
CA ARG A 179 8.64 -5.77 21.70
C ARG A 179 7.71 -4.87 22.51
N THR A 180 8.25 -3.88 23.22
CA THR A 180 7.45 -2.96 24.04
C THR A 180 6.44 -2.19 23.20
N ARG A 181 6.81 -1.74 21.99
CA ARG A 181 5.84 -1.10 21.08
C ARG A 181 4.71 -2.04 20.67
N ALA A 182 5.03 -3.29 20.34
CA ALA A 182 4.02 -4.31 20.01
C ALA A 182 3.08 -4.58 21.19
N ASP A 183 3.63 -4.75 22.40
CA ASP A 183 2.88 -4.99 23.64
C ASP A 183 1.92 -3.83 23.95
N ILE A 184 2.40 -2.57 23.91
CA ILE A 184 1.60 -1.38 24.21
C ILE A 184 0.50 -1.18 23.15
N LEU A 185 0.83 -1.35 21.86
CA LEU A 185 -0.18 -1.25 20.81
C LEU A 185 -1.25 -2.33 20.96
N ALA A 186 -0.85 -3.59 21.14
CA ALA A 186 -1.78 -4.69 21.31
C ALA A 186 -2.70 -4.49 22.53
N GLY A 187 -2.16 -3.95 23.63
CA GLY A 187 -2.93 -3.54 24.81
C GLY A 187 -3.89 -2.38 24.53
N SER A 188 -3.45 -1.36 23.80
CA SER A 188 -4.28 -0.19 23.43
C SER A 188 -5.47 -0.60 22.55
N LEU A 189 -5.26 -1.54 21.62
CA LEU A 189 -6.30 -2.11 20.78
C LEU A 189 -7.13 -3.21 21.49
N CYS A 190 -6.65 -3.70 22.63
CA CYS A 190 -7.15 -4.88 23.35
C CYS A 190 -7.15 -6.19 22.54
N SER A 191 -6.27 -6.33 21.54
CA SER A 191 -6.12 -7.59 20.81
C SER A 191 -5.66 -8.73 21.74
N THR A 192 -5.96 -9.99 21.38
CA THR A 192 -5.38 -11.13 22.08
C THR A 192 -3.91 -11.27 21.71
N HIS A 193 -3.02 -10.80 22.59
CA HIS A 193 -1.59 -10.74 22.32
C HIS A 193 -0.82 -11.93 22.88
N THR A 194 0.18 -12.41 22.16
CA THR A 194 1.12 -13.43 22.64
C THR A 194 2.55 -13.08 22.24
N ASN A 195 3.49 -13.26 23.17
CA ASN A 195 4.91 -13.12 22.93
C ASN A 195 5.56 -14.51 22.89
N ILE A 196 6.31 -14.82 21.83
CA ILE A 196 7.07 -16.06 21.73
C ILE A 196 8.52 -15.79 21.30
N ILE A 197 9.39 -16.75 21.58
CA ILE A 197 10.80 -16.75 21.17
C ILE A 197 11.01 -17.88 20.17
N ILE A 198 11.55 -17.56 18.99
CA ILE A 198 11.68 -18.52 17.89
C ILE A 198 13.03 -19.27 17.88
N ASP A 199 13.98 -18.86 18.71
CA ASP A 199 15.38 -19.31 18.66
C ASP A 199 15.51 -20.83 18.73
N LYS A 200 14.72 -21.50 19.57
CA LYS A 200 14.75 -22.98 19.66
C LYS A 200 14.41 -23.65 18.32
N ALA A 201 13.42 -23.15 17.60
CA ALA A 201 13.03 -23.70 16.30
C ALA A 201 14.07 -23.39 15.22
N VAL A 202 14.64 -22.19 15.27
CA VAL A 202 15.72 -21.76 14.36
C VAL A 202 16.98 -22.60 14.57
N THR A 203 17.42 -22.76 15.82
CA THR A 203 18.58 -23.59 16.20
C THR A 203 18.37 -25.03 15.77
N ALA A 204 17.19 -25.63 16.00
CA ALA A 204 16.91 -26.99 15.55
C ALA A 204 17.06 -27.15 14.02
N CYS A 205 16.59 -26.17 13.24
CA CYS A 205 16.77 -26.17 11.78
C CYS A 205 18.25 -26.07 11.37
N ILE A 206 19.03 -25.24 12.06
CA ILE A 206 20.47 -25.08 11.82
C ILE A 206 21.24 -26.36 12.21
N GLU A 207 20.86 -27.01 13.31
CA GLU A 207 21.44 -28.27 13.78
C GLU A 207 21.20 -29.41 12.79
N ILE A 208 19.99 -29.50 12.22
CA ILE A 208 19.68 -30.47 11.15
C ILE A 208 20.59 -30.23 9.94
N PHE A 209 20.73 -28.97 9.49
CA PHE A 209 21.62 -28.63 8.37
C PHE A 209 23.09 -28.95 8.68
N THR A 210 23.54 -28.64 9.90
CA THR A 210 24.91 -28.88 10.36
C THR A 210 25.19 -30.38 10.41
N THR A 211 24.24 -31.18 10.91
CA THR A 211 24.36 -32.65 10.96
C THR A 211 24.45 -33.24 9.55
N ALA A 212 23.65 -32.72 8.61
CA ALA A 212 23.63 -33.22 7.24
C ALA A 212 24.86 -32.82 6.40
N THR A 213 25.46 -31.66 6.67
CA THR A 213 26.51 -31.07 5.81
C THR A 213 27.87 -30.95 6.47
N THR A 214 27.96 -31.10 7.80
CA THR A 214 29.11 -30.82 8.67
C THR A 214 29.56 -29.35 8.72
N LEU A 215 28.83 -28.45 8.05
CA LEU A 215 29.15 -27.02 7.99
C LEU A 215 28.20 -26.19 8.87
N ILE A 216 28.77 -25.23 9.61
CA ILE A 216 28.01 -24.30 10.46
C ILE A 216 27.95 -22.93 9.76
N PRO A 217 26.77 -22.47 9.30
CA PRO A 217 26.61 -21.13 8.77
C PRO A 217 26.81 -20.07 9.86
N LYS A 218 27.40 -18.93 9.51
CA LYS A 218 27.66 -17.83 10.45
C LYS A 218 27.04 -16.53 9.95
N PHE A 219 26.61 -15.68 10.89
CA PHE A 219 26.27 -14.28 10.59
C PHE A 219 27.52 -13.51 10.14
N SER A 220 27.32 -12.41 9.40
CA SER A 220 28.42 -11.57 8.92
C SER A 220 29.20 -10.92 10.05
N SER A 221 28.57 -10.61 11.18
CA SER A 221 29.25 -10.18 12.42
C SER A 221 30.25 -11.22 12.94
N ASN A 222 30.02 -12.50 12.63
CA ASN A 222 30.80 -13.63 13.13
C ASN A 222 31.67 -14.26 12.02
N GLY A 223 31.99 -13.49 10.97
CA GLY A 223 32.85 -13.91 9.86
C GLY A 223 32.17 -14.69 8.74
N GLY A 224 30.84 -14.77 8.71
CA GLY A 224 30.08 -15.40 7.64
C GLY A 224 30.01 -14.56 6.36
N CYS A 225 30.02 -15.23 5.20
CA CYS A 225 29.85 -14.53 3.92
C CYS A 225 28.38 -14.10 3.69
N ALA A 226 28.15 -13.19 2.73
CA ALA A 226 26.82 -12.63 2.45
C ALA A 226 25.73 -13.68 2.22
N ARG A 227 26.07 -14.83 1.61
CA ARG A 227 25.14 -15.95 1.41
C ARG A 227 24.71 -16.59 2.73
N GLN A 228 25.64 -16.79 3.67
CA GLN A 228 25.35 -17.40 4.96
C GLN A 228 24.50 -16.46 5.81
N ASN A 229 24.86 -15.16 5.84
CA ASN A 229 24.11 -14.13 6.56
C ASN A 229 22.65 -14.09 6.10
N LEU A 230 22.45 -13.97 4.78
CA LEU A 230 21.12 -13.93 4.19
C LEU A 230 20.33 -15.23 4.45
N ALA A 231 20.99 -16.40 4.44
CA ALA A 231 20.32 -17.66 4.74
C ALA A 231 19.83 -17.72 6.20
N LEU A 232 20.62 -17.23 7.16
CA LEU A 232 20.27 -17.16 8.57
C LEU A 232 19.14 -16.16 8.85
N GLN A 233 19.11 -15.02 8.17
CA GLN A 233 17.98 -14.09 8.24
C GLN A 233 16.71 -14.72 7.64
N ASN A 234 16.82 -15.37 6.48
CA ASN A 234 15.69 -16.00 5.80
C ASN A 234 15.06 -17.15 6.60
N ILE A 235 15.85 -17.99 7.28
CA ILE A 235 15.27 -19.09 8.08
C ILE A 235 14.47 -18.55 9.26
N GLN A 236 14.95 -17.51 9.94
CA GLN A 236 14.18 -16.83 10.99
C GLN A 236 12.86 -16.27 10.43
N ALA A 237 12.90 -15.60 9.28
CA ALA A 237 11.72 -15.04 8.64
C ALA A 237 10.67 -16.13 8.27
N ARG A 238 11.12 -17.28 7.75
CA ARG A 238 10.23 -18.40 7.40
C ARG A 238 9.66 -19.13 8.60
N ILE A 239 10.43 -19.29 9.68
CA ILE A 239 9.93 -19.90 10.92
C ILE A 239 8.78 -19.08 11.51
N ARG A 240 8.86 -17.74 11.44
CA ARG A 240 7.74 -16.89 11.86
C ARG A 240 6.47 -17.16 11.04
N MET A 241 6.59 -17.39 9.74
CA MET A 241 5.45 -17.77 8.89
C MET A 241 4.85 -19.11 9.31
N VAL A 242 5.67 -20.14 9.52
CA VAL A 242 5.22 -21.47 9.98
C VAL A 242 4.46 -21.36 11.30
N LEU A 243 5.01 -20.62 12.26
CA LEU A 243 4.37 -20.40 13.56
C LEU A 243 3.08 -19.58 13.42
N SER A 244 3.04 -18.61 12.50
CA SER A 244 1.83 -17.81 12.26
C SER A 244 0.65 -18.68 11.86
N TYR A 245 0.86 -19.60 10.91
CA TYR A 245 -0.18 -20.53 10.47
C TYR A 245 -0.55 -21.54 11.55
N LEU A 246 0.42 -22.03 12.33
CA LEU A 246 0.14 -22.93 13.45
C LEU A 246 -0.78 -22.26 14.49
N PHE A 247 -0.48 -21.03 14.88
CA PHE A 247 -1.32 -20.27 15.81
C PHE A 247 -2.67 -19.94 15.18
N ALA A 248 -2.70 -19.50 13.92
CA ALA A 248 -3.95 -19.20 13.23
C ALA A 248 -4.93 -20.39 13.20
N GLN A 249 -4.41 -21.60 13.05
CA GLN A 249 -5.21 -22.83 13.05
C GLN A 249 -5.66 -23.29 14.44
N LEU A 250 -4.89 -23.00 15.51
CA LEU A 250 -5.12 -23.58 16.84
C LEU A 250 -5.57 -22.59 17.91
N MET A 251 -5.41 -21.27 17.73
CA MET A 251 -5.70 -20.28 18.78
C MET A 251 -7.18 -20.17 19.17
N LEU A 252 -8.10 -20.52 18.27
CA LEU A 252 -9.52 -20.62 18.62
C LEU A 252 -9.82 -21.93 19.36
N TRP A 253 -9.16 -23.03 18.97
CA TRP A 253 -9.27 -24.32 19.64
C TRP A 253 -8.82 -24.23 21.12
N THR A 254 -7.71 -23.54 21.42
CA THR A 254 -7.25 -23.32 22.80
C THR A 254 -8.25 -22.53 23.67
N ARG A 255 -9.24 -21.91 23.04
CA ARG A 255 -10.30 -21.12 23.68
C ARG A 255 -11.68 -21.76 23.56
N GLY A 256 -11.76 -23.02 23.13
CA GLY A 256 -13.03 -23.73 22.96
C GLY A 256 -13.95 -23.11 21.91
N ARG A 257 -13.40 -22.34 20.95
CA ARG A 257 -14.17 -21.70 19.88
C ARG A 257 -13.91 -22.41 18.55
N PRO A 258 -14.96 -22.71 17.75
CA PRO A 258 -14.78 -23.38 16.46
C PRO A 258 -14.14 -22.46 15.41
N GLY A 259 -13.58 -23.07 14.36
CA GLY A 259 -13.00 -22.38 13.21
C GLY A 259 -11.50 -22.08 13.34
N GLY A 260 -10.97 -21.34 12.38
CA GLY A 260 -9.60 -20.84 12.35
C GLY A 260 -9.54 -19.31 12.22
N LEU A 261 -8.33 -18.79 12.10
CA LEU A 261 -8.06 -17.38 11.87
C LEU A 261 -7.45 -17.17 10.48
N LEU A 262 -7.81 -16.08 9.81
CA LEU A 262 -7.12 -15.64 8.60
C LEU A 262 -5.78 -14.99 8.98
N VAL A 263 -4.69 -15.48 8.41
CA VAL A 263 -3.37 -14.85 8.59
C VAL A 263 -3.34 -13.56 7.76
N LEU A 264 -3.02 -12.45 8.43
CA LEU A 264 -2.86 -11.13 7.81
C LEU A 264 -1.40 -10.87 7.46
N GLY A 265 -1.16 -10.50 6.20
CA GLY A 265 0.12 -9.99 5.73
C GLY A 265 0.32 -8.52 6.07
N SER A 266 1.56 -8.04 5.97
CA SER A 266 1.90 -6.62 6.20
C SER A 266 3.04 -6.14 5.31
N ALA A 267 3.15 -6.68 4.09
CA ALA A 267 4.04 -6.12 3.08
C ALA A 267 3.37 -4.89 2.45
N ASN A 268 4.09 -3.80 2.23
CA ASN A 268 3.58 -2.62 1.52
C ASN A 268 3.86 -2.70 0.00
N VAL A 269 3.29 -1.78 -0.77
CA VAL A 269 3.38 -1.78 -2.24
C VAL A 269 4.80 -1.52 -2.74
N ASP A 270 5.58 -0.70 -2.03
CA ASP A 270 6.93 -0.28 -2.42
C ASP A 270 7.94 -1.44 -2.25
N GLU A 271 7.88 -2.12 -1.10
CA GLU A 271 8.67 -3.33 -0.82
C GLU A 271 8.31 -4.46 -1.79
N SER A 272 7.02 -4.63 -2.09
CA SER A 272 6.53 -5.59 -3.08
C SER A 272 7.08 -5.29 -4.47
N LEU A 273 7.09 -4.01 -4.88
CA LEU A 273 7.61 -3.57 -6.17
C LEU A 273 9.12 -3.85 -6.31
N ARG A 274 9.89 -3.54 -5.27
CA ARG A 274 11.33 -3.85 -5.20
C ARG A 274 11.57 -5.37 -5.11
N GLY A 275 10.64 -6.08 -4.48
CA GLY A 275 10.79 -7.45 -4.00
C GLY A 275 11.73 -7.55 -2.79
N TYR A 276 11.66 -6.55 -1.90
CA TYR A 276 12.36 -6.51 -0.61
C TYR A 276 11.55 -7.28 0.44
N LEU A 277 11.53 -8.59 0.30
CA LEU A 277 10.89 -9.53 1.22
C LEU A 277 11.54 -10.91 1.08
N THR A 278 11.43 -11.75 2.11
CA THR A 278 11.87 -13.15 2.00
C THR A 278 10.75 -13.96 1.38
N LYS A 279 11.04 -14.68 0.30
CA LYS A 279 10.02 -15.54 -0.33
C LYS A 279 9.57 -16.60 0.70
N TYR A 280 8.26 -16.63 0.99
CA TYR A 280 7.61 -17.47 2.00
C TYR A 280 7.90 -17.13 3.47
N ASP A 281 8.18 -15.87 3.80
CA ASP A 281 8.09 -15.36 5.18
C ASP A 281 6.67 -14.84 5.49
N CYS A 282 6.50 -14.04 6.54
CA CYS A 282 5.21 -13.43 6.91
C CYS A 282 4.66 -12.43 5.87
N SER A 283 5.36 -12.13 4.78
CA SER A 283 4.79 -11.49 3.59
C SER A 283 3.84 -12.43 2.83
N SER A 284 3.95 -13.74 3.06
CA SER A 284 3.07 -14.80 2.57
C SER A 284 2.04 -15.15 3.66
N ALA A 285 0.81 -14.73 3.44
CA ALA A 285 -0.32 -14.82 4.33
C ALA A 285 -1.59 -15.12 3.50
N ASP A 286 -2.77 -15.13 4.12
CA ASP A 286 -4.01 -15.40 3.40
C ASP A 286 -4.47 -14.16 2.63
N ILE A 287 -4.42 -13.00 3.30
CA ILE A 287 -4.77 -11.69 2.73
C ILE A 287 -3.91 -10.57 3.32
N ASN A 288 -3.70 -9.50 2.55
CA ASN A 288 -2.91 -8.35 2.98
C ASN A 288 -3.68 -7.03 2.76
N PRO A 289 -4.18 -6.38 3.83
CA PRO A 289 -4.96 -5.15 3.69
C PRO A 289 -4.13 -3.92 3.31
N ILE A 290 -2.80 -3.97 3.43
CA ILE A 290 -1.91 -2.84 3.13
C ILE A 290 -1.02 -3.05 1.90
N GLY A 291 -1.11 -4.19 1.24
CA GLY A 291 -0.22 -4.53 0.11
C GLY A 291 -0.34 -3.64 -1.12
N GLY A 292 -1.44 -2.88 -1.23
CA GLY A 292 -1.63 -1.86 -2.25
C GLY A 292 -1.33 -0.43 -1.79
N ILE A 293 -0.78 -0.19 -0.59
CA ILE A 293 -0.61 1.15 -0.01
C ILE A 293 0.89 1.50 0.09
N SER A 294 1.24 2.75 -0.22
CA SER A 294 2.62 3.26 -0.13
C SER A 294 3.11 3.37 1.32
N LYS A 295 4.42 3.19 1.54
CA LYS A 295 5.02 3.40 2.87
C LYS A 295 4.78 4.82 3.38
N THR A 296 4.78 5.79 2.47
CA THR A 296 4.53 7.20 2.80
C THR A 296 3.11 7.42 3.30
N ASP A 297 2.10 6.82 2.64
CA ASP A 297 0.71 6.96 3.05
C ASP A 297 0.38 6.13 4.29
N LEU A 298 1.06 5.00 4.52
CA LEU A 298 0.96 4.28 5.80
C LEU A 298 1.44 5.14 6.98
N ARG A 299 2.54 5.90 6.83
CA ARG A 299 2.99 6.84 7.87
C ARG A 299 1.99 7.98 8.10
N ARG A 300 1.36 8.48 7.03
CA ARG A 300 0.30 9.50 7.12
C ARG A 300 -0.94 8.96 7.83
N PHE A 301 -1.40 7.78 7.43
CA PHE A 301 -2.50 7.05 8.06
C PHE A 301 -2.25 6.84 9.55
N MET A 302 -1.04 6.42 9.96
CA MET A 302 -0.72 6.21 11.37
C MET A 302 -0.78 7.52 12.19
N ASN A 303 -0.40 8.66 11.59
CA ASN A 303 -0.58 9.97 12.23
C ASN A 303 -2.05 10.36 12.38
N TYR A 304 -2.88 10.11 11.36
CA TYR A 304 -4.33 10.30 11.43
C TYR A 304 -4.96 9.41 12.50
N ALA A 305 -4.65 8.11 12.47
CA ALA A 305 -5.17 7.09 13.37
C ALA A 305 -4.83 7.36 14.83
N LYS A 306 -3.65 7.93 15.11
CA LYS A 306 -3.25 8.35 16.46
C LYS A 306 -4.32 9.24 17.09
N THR A 307 -4.76 10.25 16.37
CA THR A 307 -5.76 11.23 16.86
C THR A 307 -7.16 10.64 16.76
N LYS A 308 -7.52 10.05 15.61
CA LYS A 308 -8.86 9.51 15.35
C LYS A 308 -9.27 8.42 16.34
N PHE A 309 -8.34 7.54 16.70
CA PHE A 309 -8.60 6.39 17.56
C PHE A 309 -8.00 6.52 18.96
N ASN A 310 -7.41 7.68 19.30
CA ASN A 310 -6.74 7.94 20.58
C ASN A 310 -5.67 6.89 20.92
N LEU A 311 -4.71 6.70 19.99
CA LEU A 311 -3.63 5.72 20.09
C LEU A 311 -2.27 6.42 20.18
N PRO A 312 -1.89 7.01 21.34
CA PRO A 312 -0.65 7.81 21.46
C PRO A 312 0.63 7.04 21.14
N ILE A 313 0.64 5.72 21.38
CA ILE A 313 1.76 4.81 21.05
C ILE A 313 2.17 4.85 19.57
N LEU A 314 1.27 5.28 18.67
CA LEU A 314 1.61 5.39 17.26
C LEU A 314 2.71 6.43 16.99
N ASN A 315 2.87 7.45 17.85
CA ASN A 315 4.01 8.38 17.74
C ASN A 315 5.34 7.64 17.84
N ASP A 316 5.50 6.75 18.82
CA ASP A 316 6.75 6.03 19.07
C ASP A 316 7.05 5.04 17.93
N ILE A 317 6.00 4.43 17.37
CA ILE A 317 6.11 3.53 16.22
C ILE A 317 6.54 4.28 14.95
N ILE A 318 6.00 5.48 14.70
CA ILE A 318 6.34 6.30 13.54
C ILE A 318 7.77 6.87 13.66
N ALA A 319 8.17 7.25 14.88
CA ALA A 319 9.48 7.83 15.16
C ALA A 319 10.61 6.78 15.15
N ALA A 320 10.29 5.51 15.39
CA ALA A 320 11.28 4.44 15.37
C ALA A 320 11.91 4.29 13.96
N PRO A 321 13.24 4.06 13.88
CA PRO A 321 13.91 3.83 12.62
C PRO A 321 13.42 2.51 11.99
N PRO A 322 13.16 2.46 10.67
CA PRO A 322 12.76 1.23 9.99
C PRO A 322 13.98 0.30 9.84
N THR A 323 14.09 -0.69 10.71
CA THR A 323 15.20 -1.65 10.74
C THR A 323 14.70 -3.08 10.91
N ALA A 324 15.27 -4.03 10.17
CA ALA A 324 15.03 -5.47 10.37
C ALA A 324 16.00 -6.06 11.41
N GLU A 325 15.52 -6.40 12.59
CA GLU A 325 16.30 -6.98 13.70
C GLU A 325 16.55 -8.50 13.50
N LEU A 326 17.12 -8.87 12.35
CA LEU A 326 17.37 -10.28 11.96
C LEU A 326 18.84 -10.71 12.09
N GLU A 327 19.74 -9.79 12.39
CA GLU A 327 21.17 -10.06 12.58
C GLU A 327 21.72 -9.39 13.84
N PRO A 328 22.81 -9.94 14.43
CA PRO A 328 23.42 -9.35 15.62
C PRO A 328 23.99 -7.97 15.32
N LEU A 329 23.76 -7.02 16.24
CA LEU A 329 24.34 -5.69 16.15
C LEU A 329 25.88 -5.77 16.21
N LYS A 330 26.57 -5.11 15.29
CA LYS A 330 28.03 -4.96 15.35
C LYS A 330 28.39 -3.94 16.45
N GLN A 331 28.94 -4.41 17.57
CA GLN A 331 29.60 -3.57 18.59
C GLN A 331 28.82 -2.30 18.99
N GLY A 332 27.50 -2.40 19.19
CA GLY A 332 26.65 -1.27 19.59
C GLY A 332 26.25 -0.30 18.47
N ALA A 333 26.59 -0.58 17.20
CA ALA A 333 26.05 0.14 16.06
C ALA A 333 24.57 -0.20 15.85
N LEU A 334 23.76 0.80 15.50
CA LEU A 334 22.36 0.64 15.12
C LEU A 334 22.23 -0.33 13.94
N ALA A 335 21.15 -1.13 13.94
CA ALA A 335 20.81 -1.99 12.81
C ALA A 335 20.69 -1.13 11.53
N GLN A 336 21.15 -1.69 10.40
CA GLN A 336 21.05 -1.02 9.10
C GLN A 336 19.57 -0.75 8.79
N THR A 337 19.28 0.44 8.25
CA THR A 337 17.90 0.79 7.88
C THR A 337 17.48 0.10 6.59
N ASP A 338 16.18 -0.11 6.42
CA ASP A 338 15.63 -0.74 5.21
C ASP A 338 16.00 0.02 3.94
N GLU A 339 16.02 1.36 3.98
CA GLU A 339 16.38 2.21 2.83
C GLU A 339 17.86 2.06 2.44
N GLU A 340 18.75 1.92 3.44
CA GLU A 340 20.17 1.66 3.21
C GLU A 340 20.39 0.29 2.59
N ASP A 341 19.71 -0.77 3.07
CA ASP A 341 19.82 -2.11 2.49
C ASP A 341 19.18 -2.22 1.10
N MET A 342 18.08 -1.49 0.86
CA MET A 342 17.51 -1.38 -0.48
C MET A 342 18.39 -0.55 -1.43
N GLY A 343 19.19 0.38 -0.91
CA GLY A 343 19.97 1.34 -1.70
C GLY A 343 19.11 2.41 -2.38
N MET A 344 17.93 2.67 -1.83
CA MET A 344 16.94 3.63 -2.33
C MET A 344 15.94 3.98 -1.22
N THR A 345 15.48 5.23 -1.21
CA THR A 345 14.47 5.66 -0.23
C THR A 345 13.06 5.21 -0.67
N TYR A 346 12.13 5.16 0.27
CA TYR A 346 10.72 4.89 -0.02
C TYR A 346 10.11 5.95 -0.96
N GLU A 347 10.53 7.22 -0.82
CA GLU A 347 10.12 8.30 -1.73
C GLU A 347 10.59 8.02 -3.17
N GLU A 348 11.84 7.59 -3.35
CA GLU A 348 12.37 7.20 -4.66
C GLU A 348 11.60 5.99 -5.21
N LEU A 349 11.32 4.98 -4.38
CA LEU A 349 10.56 3.79 -4.76
C LEU A 349 9.15 4.10 -5.27
N SER A 350 8.39 4.92 -4.55
CA SER A 350 7.05 5.31 -4.98
C SER A 350 7.11 6.10 -6.30
N GLN A 351 8.13 6.94 -6.51
CA GLN A 351 8.32 7.64 -7.78
C GLN A 351 8.67 6.67 -8.92
N TYR A 352 9.56 5.70 -8.69
CA TYR A 352 9.84 4.65 -9.68
C TYR A 352 8.59 3.84 -10.02
N GLY A 353 7.77 3.51 -9.02
CA GLY A 353 6.50 2.79 -9.19
C GLY A 353 5.53 3.53 -10.11
N ARG A 354 5.26 4.82 -9.82
CA ARG A 354 4.39 5.67 -10.64
C ARG A 354 4.93 5.83 -12.06
N LEU A 355 6.22 6.12 -12.23
CA LEU A 355 6.84 6.23 -13.56
C LEU A 355 6.73 4.93 -14.35
N ARG A 356 7.00 3.78 -13.70
CA ARG A 356 6.95 2.47 -14.34
C ARG A 356 5.54 2.09 -14.77
N LYS A 357 4.54 2.26 -13.89
CA LYS A 357 3.20 1.70 -14.09
C LYS A 357 2.20 2.69 -14.67
N ILE A 358 2.17 3.93 -14.18
CA ILE A 358 1.21 4.96 -14.63
C ILE A 358 1.73 5.63 -15.90
N GLU A 359 3.01 6.02 -15.92
CA GLU A 359 3.63 6.64 -17.10
C GLU A 359 4.28 5.63 -18.05
N CYS A 360 4.07 4.34 -17.82
CA CYS A 360 4.54 3.25 -18.69
C CYS A 360 6.04 3.29 -19.03
N CYS A 361 6.88 3.80 -18.13
CA CYS A 361 8.31 3.97 -18.40
C CYS A 361 9.10 2.66 -18.26
N GLY A 362 9.89 2.35 -19.30
CA GLY A 362 11.02 1.42 -19.20
C GLY A 362 12.29 2.10 -18.66
N PRO A 363 13.44 1.41 -18.62
CA PRO A 363 14.66 1.95 -18.01
C PRO A 363 15.13 3.27 -18.64
N TYR A 364 15.16 3.33 -19.97
CA TYR A 364 15.65 4.53 -20.67
C TYR A 364 14.71 5.73 -20.51
N SER A 365 13.39 5.53 -20.68
CA SER A 365 12.43 6.63 -20.54
C SER A 365 12.33 7.13 -19.09
N MET A 366 12.44 6.23 -18.10
CA MET A 366 12.52 6.62 -16.69
C MET A 366 13.76 7.48 -16.43
N TYR A 367 14.92 7.08 -16.95
CA TYR A 367 16.13 7.90 -16.87
C TYR A 367 15.96 9.29 -17.49
N CYS A 368 15.40 9.38 -18.70
CA CYS A 368 15.19 10.66 -19.39
C CYS A 368 14.28 11.62 -18.61
N LYS A 369 13.28 11.11 -17.88
CA LYS A 369 12.44 11.93 -17.00
C LYS A 369 13.19 12.35 -15.74
N LEU A 370 13.77 11.38 -15.02
CA LEU A 370 14.41 11.63 -13.73
C LEU A 370 15.67 12.49 -13.86
N VAL A 371 16.43 12.41 -14.96
CA VAL A 371 17.63 13.24 -15.13
C VAL A 371 17.29 14.74 -15.17
N GLN A 372 16.06 15.08 -15.59
CA GLN A 372 15.54 16.45 -15.54
C GLN A 372 14.93 16.74 -14.16
N THR A 373 14.02 15.90 -13.68
CA THR A 373 13.31 16.15 -12.41
C THR A 373 14.23 16.16 -11.20
N TRP A 374 15.31 15.38 -11.21
CA TRP A 374 16.28 15.29 -10.12
C TRP A 374 17.56 16.08 -10.36
N SER A 375 17.60 16.99 -11.35
CA SER A 375 18.82 17.71 -11.72
C SER A 375 19.40 18.57 -10.59
N SER A 376 18.58 18.96 -9.61
CA SER A 376 18.99 19.70 -8.40
C SER A 376 19.63 18.81 -7.33
N LYS A 377 19.29 17.51 -7.30
CA LYS A 377 19.71 16.56 -6.24
C LYS A 377 20.81 15.62 -6.71
N TYR A 378 20.81 15.25 -7.98
CA TYR A 378 21.70 14.20 -8.52
C TYR A 378 22.30 14.59 -9.87
N THR A 379 23.54 14.15 -10.10
CA THR A 379 24.19 14.22 -11.41
C THR A 379 23.56 13.23 -12.39
N SER A 380 23.73 13.46 -13.69
CA SER A 380 23.25 12.54 -14.74
C SER A 380 23.78 11.11 -14.58
N LYS A 381 25.00 10.94 -14.06
CA LYS A 381 25.58 9.62 -13.75
C LYS A 381 24.90 8.98 -12.53
N GLN A 382 24.65 9.73 -11.46
CA GLN A 382 23.96 9.19 -10.28
C GLN A 382 22.53 8.76 -10.58
N VAL A 383 21.80 9.52 -11.38
CA VAL A 383 20.44 9.12 -11.82
C VAL A 383 20.49 7.84 -12.64
N ALA A 384 21.48 7.68 -13.54
CA ALA A 384 21.66 6.45 -14.30
C ALA A 384 21.90 5.24 -13.39
N GLU A 385 22.79 5.35 -12.41
CA GLU A 385 23.08 4.25 -11.48
C GLU A 385 21.85 3.89 -10.63
N LYS A 386 21.09 4.87 -10.16
CA LYS A 386 19.84 4.66 -9.41
C LYS A 386 18.78 3.92 -10.24
N VAL A 387 18.53 4.36 -11.48
CA VAL A 387 17.57 3.71 -12.39
C VAL A 387 18.01 2.28 -12.73
N LYS A 388 19.31 2.08 -13.01
CA LYS A 388 19.84 0.74 -13.28
C LYS A 388 19.70 -0.18 -12.07
N HIS A 389 20.00 0.31 -10.87
CA HIS A 389 19.85 -0.43 -9.62
C HIS A 389 18.40 -0.87 -9.40
N PHE A 390 17.45 0.06 -9.53
CA PHE A 390 16.02 -0.23 -9.45
C PHE A 390 15.58 -1.34 -10.43
N PHE A 391 15.85 -1.19 -11.73
CA PHE A 391 15.42 -2.18 -12.72
C PHE A 391 16.12 -3.54 -12.58
N ARG A 392 17.37 -3.56 -12.10
CA ARG A 392 18.06 -4.81 -11.78
C ARG A 392 17.37 -5.52 -10.61
N CYS A 393 17.12 -4.83 -9.50
CA CYS A 393 16.45 -5.37 -8.33
C CYS A 393 15.02 -5.83 -8.63
N TYR A 394 14.25 -5.01 -9.35
CA TYR A 394 12.92 -5.36 -9.85
C TYR A 394 12.95 -6.67 -10.66
N ALA A 395 13.87 -6.78 -11.63
CA ALA A 395 13.95 -7.94 -12.51
C ALA A 395 14.31 -9.24 -11.77
N ILE A 396 15.31 -9.21 -10.89
CA ILE A 396 15.75 -10.43 -10.17
C ILE A 396 14.71 -10.89 -9.15
N ASN A 397 13.92 -9.98 -8.58
CA ASN A 397 12.95 -10.30 -7.55
C ASN A 397 11.52 -10.49 -8.07
N ARG A 398 11.23 -10.26 -9.37
CA ARG A 398 9.86 -10.34 -9.90
C ARG A 398 9.19 -11.69 -9.64
N HIS A 399 9.95 -12.78 -9.64
CA HIS A 399 9.47 -14.12 -9.31
C HIS A 399 8.87 -14.27 -7.89
N LYS A 400 9.04 -13.27 -7.01
CA LYS A 400 8.37 -13.22 -5.70
C LYS A 400 6.92 -12.75 -5.85
N MET A 401 6.64 -11.88 -6.81
CA MET A 401 5.30 -11.33 -7.06
C MET A 401 4.29 -12.35 -7.58
N THR A 402 4.77 -13.43 -8.20
CA THR A 402 3.89 -14.50 -8.70
C THR A 402 3.24 -15.31 -7.57
N VAL A 403 3.73 -15.19 -6.34
CA VAL A 403 3.23 -15.91 -5.16
C VAL A 403 3.01 -14.96 -3.97
N VAL A 404 2.97 -13.65 -4.23
CA VAL A 404 2.69 -12.67 -3.18
C VAL A 404 1.26 -12.84 -2.69
N THR A 405 1.02 -12.52 -1.43
CA THR A 405 -0.31 -12.53 -0.82
C THR A 405 -1.28 -11.62 -1.58
N PRO A 406 -2.51 -12.09 -1.88
CA PRO A 406 -3.57 -11.24 -2.43
C PRO A 406 -3.81 -10.02 -1.53
N SER A 407 -3.76 -8.83 -2.13
CA SER A 407 -3.76 -7.58 -1.40
C SER A 407 -4.96 -6.70 -1.76
N TYR A 408 -5.40 -5.87 -0.81
CA TYR A 408 -6.35 -4.79 -1.09
C TYR A 408 -5.78 -3.87 -2.18
N HIS A 409 -6.60 -3.52 -3.17
CA HIS A 409 -6.18 -2.62 -4.25
C HIS A 409 -6.44 -1.17 -3.84
N ALA A 410 -5.38 -0.36 -3.78
CA ALA A 410 -5.47 1.07 -3.49
C ALA A 410 -4.67 1.90 -4.50
N GLU A 411 -3.35 1.69 -4.57
CA GLU A 411 -2.48 2.46 -5.45
C GLU A 411 -2.59 2.03 -6.92
N SER A 412 -2.72 3.02 -7.81
CA SER A 412 -2.77 2.82 -9.27
C SER A 412 -1.44 2.36 -9.88
N TYR A 413 -0.39 2.18 -9.07
CA TYR A 413 0.91 1.65 -9.50
C TYR A 413 1.25 0.27 -8.91
N SER A 414 0.26 -0.45 -8.38
CA SER A 414 0.47 -1.77 -7.78
C SER A 414 1.26 -2.74 -8.69
N PRO A 415 2.23 -3.49 -8.15
CA PRO A 415 2.98 -4.51 -8.88
C PRO A 415 2.29 -5.89 -8.91
N GLU A 416 1.05 -6.01 -8.41
CA GLU A 416 0.27 -7.25 -8.29
C GLU A 416 0.14 -7.99 -9.63
N ASP A 417 0.54 -9.27 -9.69
CA ASP A 417 0.74 -10.02 -10.94
C ASP A 417 -0.47 -10.88 -11.36
N ASN A 418 -1.43 -11.14 -10.47
CA ASN A 418 -2.57 -12.01 -10.80
C ASN A 418 -3.62 -11.29 -11.65
N ARG A 419 -3.77 -9.97 -11.52
CA ARG A 419 -4.84 -9.21 -12.19
C ARG A 419 -4.36 -7.88 -12.76
N PHE A 420 -3.58 -7.10 -12.01
CA PHE A 420 -3.39 -5.69 -12.32
C PHE A 420 -2.15 -5.38 -13.19
N ASP A 421 -1.03 -6.06 -12.93
CA ASP A 421 0.26 -5.79 -13.57
C ASP A 421 0.89 -7.06 -14.13
N LEU A 422 0.26 -7.62 -15.16
CA LEU A 422 0.74 -8.81 -15.87
C LEU A 422 2.11 -8.55 -16.51
N ARG A 423 3.15 -9.28 -16.08
CA ARG A 423 4.53 -9.08 -16.54
C ARG A 423 5.29 -10.40 -16.62
N PRO A 424 6.36 -10.49 -17.44
CA PRO A 424 7.33 -11.59 -17.31
C PRO A 424 7.86 -11.67 -15.88
N PHE A 425 8.23 -12.87 -15.42
CA PHE A 425 8.96 -13.08 -14.16
C PHE A 425 10.36 -13.68 -14.37
N LEU A 426 10.68 -14.09 -15.61
CA LEU A 426 12.01 -14.46 -16.05
C LEU A 426 12.57 -13.36 -16.96
N TYR A 427 13.28 -12.41 -16.37
CA TYR A 427 13.91 -11.31 -17.11
C TYR A 427 15.39 -11.57 -17.36
N ARG A 428 15.90 -10.97 -18.44
CA ARG A 428 17.33 -10.70 -18.57
C ARG A 428 17.70 -9.50 -17.68
N ALA A 429 17.97 -9.75 -16.40
CA ALA A 429 18.15 -8.73 -15.38
C ALA A 429 19.33 -7.76 -15.57
N ASN A 430 20.20 -7.99 -16.56
CA ASN A 430 21.27 -7.05 -16.92
C ASN A 430 20.81 -5.92 -17.86
N TRP A 431 19.59 -6.01 -18.41
CA TRP A 431 18.97 -4.98 -19.28
C TRP A 431 19.92 -4.40 -20.32
N SER A 432 20.74 -5.28 -20.92
CA SER A 432 21.98 -4.84 -21.60
C SER A 432 21.79 -3.79 -22.70
N TRP A 433 20.68 -3.83 -23.45
CA TRP A 433 20.39 -2.82 -24.47
C TRP A 433 20.01 -1.48 -23.86
N GLN A 434 19.07 -1.51 -22.93
CA GLN A 434 18.52 -0.33 -22.27
C GLN A 434 19.57 0.38 -21.43
N PHE A 435 20.42 -0.37 -20.72
CA PHE A 435 21.49 0.22 -19.91
C PHE A 435 22.58 0.87 -20.78
N ARG A 436 22.95 0.26 -21.91
CA ARG A 436 23.84 0.92 -22.89
C ARG A 436 23.24 2.19 -23.48
N ALA A 437 21.92 2.23 -23.70
CA ALA A 437 21.26 3.45 -24.17
C ALA A 437 21.32 4.57 -23.13
N ILE A 438 21.15 4.24 -21.85
CA ILE A 438 21.34 5.19 -20.73
C ILE A 438 22.79 5.70 -20.71
N ASP A 439 23.78 4.81 -20.84
CA ASP A 439 25.20 5.20 -20.83
C ASP A 439 25.54 6.19 -21.94
N LYS A 440 25.09 5.94 -23.18
CA LYS A 440 25.24 6.88 -24.30
C LYS A 440 24.62 8.24 -24.00
N GLN A 441 23.47 8.28 -23.34
CA GLN A 441 22.80 9.54 -22.99
C GLN A 441 23.57 10.30 -21.90
N VAL A 442 24.13 9.59 -20.91
CA VAL A 442 25.00 10.18 -19.88
C VAL A 442 26.22 10.82 -20.53
N GLU A 443 26.87 10.11 -21.46
CA GLU A 443 28.03 10.60 -22.22
C GLU A 443 27.68 11.84 -23.05
N TYR A 444 26.54 11.81 -23.74
CA TYR A 444 26.03 12.95 -24.52
C TYR A 444 25.83 14.18 -23.63
N ILE A 445 25.12 14.06 -22.51
CA ILE A 445 24.88 15.17 -21.57
C ILE A 445 26.21 15.73 -21.04
N ALA A 446 27.17 14.85 -20.74
CA ALA A 446 28.51 15.26 -20.28
C ALA A 446 29.32 15.98 -21.38
N SER A 447 29.11 15.66 -22.66
CA SER A 447 29.75 16.32 -23.80
C SER A 447 29.15 17.70 -24.09
N VAL A 448 27.83 17.85 -23.99
CA VAL A 448 27.11 19.12 -24.18
C VAL A 448 27.47 20.11 -23.07
N LYS A 449 27.54 19.66 -21.81
CA LYS A 449 27.98 20.53 -20.70
C LYS A 449 29.41 21.02 -20.89
N ARG A 450 30.31 20.18 -21.42
CA ARG A 450 31.70 20.56 -21.73
C ARG A 450 31.78 21.58 -22.86
N SER A 451 31.01 21.42 -23.92
CA SER A 451 30.98 22.37 -25.05
C SER A 451 30.31 23.70 -24.68
N GLY A 452 29.20 23.69 -23.95
CA GLY A 452 28.54 24.92 -23.47
C GLY A 452 29.35 25.75 -22.45
N SER A 453 30.23 25.10 -21.66
CA SER A 453 31.20 25.83 -20.83
C SER A 453 32.35 26.48 -21.61
N VAL A 454 32.63 25.99 -22.82
CA VAL A 454 33.65 26.56 -23.72
C VAL A 454 33.06 27.74 -24.52
N GLU A 455 31.80 27.69 -24.91
CA GLU A 455 31.14 28.83 -25.57
C GLU A 455 30.91 30.02 -24.61
N ASN A 456 30.61 29.75 -23.33
CA ASN A 456 30.48 30.83 -22.33
C ASN A 456 31.81 31.47 -21.91
N SER A 457 32.95 30.79 -22.08
CA SER A 457 34.28 31.40 -21.88
C SER A 457 34.78 32.17 -23.11
N PHE A 458 34.20 31.92 -24.29
CA PHE A 458 34.45 32.70 -25.50
C PHE A 458 33.53 33.93 -25.64
N SER A 459 32.32 33.92 -25.06
CA SER A 459 31.39 35.07 -25.16
C SER A 459 31.81 36.31 -24.35
N SER A 460 32.79 36.20 -23.45
CA SER A 460 33.39 37.36 -22.76
C SER A 460 34.49 38.07 -23.56
N ARG A 461 34.80 37.62 -24.78
CA ARG A 461 35.89 38.20 -25.60
C ARG A 461 35.53 38.75 -26.97
N THR A 462 34.25 38.79 -27.37
CA THR A 462 33.86 39.41 -28.64
C THR A 462 32.47 40.03 -28.56
N LYS A 463 32.39 41.24 -28.00
CA LYS A 463 31.35 42.21 -28.35
C LYS A 463 32.01 43.30 -29.21
N ASN A 464 31.90 43.16 -30.52
CA ASN A 464 31.75 44.24 -31.49
C ASN A 464 31.69 43.67 -32.91
N SER A 465 30.49 43.57 -33.48
CA SER A 465 30.12 44.11 -34.79
C SER A 465 28.82 43.48 -35.30
N ASP A 466 28.01 44.34 -35.92
CA ASP A 466 26.65 44.14 -36.41
C ASP A 466 26.48 43.03 -37.46
N ALA A 467 25.26 42.47 -37.50
CA ALA A 467 24.32 42.55 -38.62
C ALA A 467 23.58 41.25 -38.99
N SER A 468 22.25 41.32 -38.85
CA SER A 468 21.21 40.79 -39.73
C SER A 468 20.92 39.27 -39.84
N SER A 469 19.66 38.96 -39.49
CA SER A 469 18.68 38.11 -40.20
C SER A 469 18.98 36.61 -40.43
N ARG A 470 18.16 35.74 -39.80
CA ARG A 470 17.04 35.02 -40.43
C ARG A 470 16.41 34.01 -39.47
N LEU A 471 15.11 34.18 -39.24
CA LEU A 471 14.20 33.19 -38.66
C LEU A 471 14.05 31.97 -39.58
N ARG A 472 14.10 30.76 -39.02
CA ARG A 472 13.35 29.56 -39.44
C ARG A 472 13.06 28.77 -38.15
N ALA A 473 11.84 28.76 -37.62
CA ALA A 473 10.67 27.99 -38.06
C ALA A 473 10.94 26.48 -38.07
N GLY A 474 10.21 25.78 -37.20
CA GLY A 474 10.48 24.41 -36.76
C GLY A 474 10.05 23.30 -37.71
N VAL A 475 10.24 22.07 -37.24
CA VAL A 475 9.55 20.88 -37.74
C VAL A 475 9.33 19.92 -36.56
N ALA A 476 8.07 19.68 -36.27
CA ALA A 476 7.55 18.51 -35.58
C ALA A 476 6.76 17.70 -36.61
N VAL A 477 7.04 16.41 -36.74
CA VAL A 477 6.08 15.29 -36.83
C VAL A 477 6.74 14.11 -36.15
#